data_AF-A0A947N7R3-F1
#
_entry.id   AF-A0A947N7R3-F1
#
_cell.length_a   1.000
_cell.length_b   1.000
_cell.length_c   1.000
_cell.angle_alpha   90.00
_cell.angle_beta   90.00
_cell.angle_gamma   90.00
#
_symmetry.space_group_name_H-M   'P 1'
#
loop_
_entity.id
_entity.type
_entity.pdbx_description
1 polymer ?
#
loop_
_entity_poly.entity_id
_entity_poly.type
_entity_poly.pdbx_seq_one_letter_code
_entity_poly.pdbx_strand_id
1 'polypeptide(L)'
;MAPLYRRSDRGSVALIVSIIVVVLVIVVLVFHFLSRRQPTEVKNFQDLVMRVDKLNGQISDREQTIMELVRKYNDANPDAAFDTTGISSMGLSPEQAEIIARRVSQEKDISYRGMLQEVLDLSDQVENLLREMQEVRAKLPAPRIVQQGDSHLKVCLEFLTEKGVTEDQAMKMIEQTALTAELLPGFEVWNYYNEGVFGTFVTQGTAKLSPNALARATKRRIDTERQNLIQARNQKEEEVQELEGRRDELLSEIRMLEVEREQMMEQMTEMADRNEGLAKELNTVHYVVNTFRELSRQGVIGRPAVGKWATKDIGKIENPSQLDLRSEQQITLTAAALGLGKISKILLFPRSFEDGKEYRVVISEDRQSATIVFQQPERFRLAKLAVAVD
;
A
#
# COMPACT_ATOMS: atom_id res chain seq x y z
N MET A 1 -27.54 17.72 73.74
CA MET A 1 -27.15 16.87 72.59
C MET A 1 -25.76 17.30 72.15
N ALA A 2 -24.73 16.49 72.42
CA ALA A 2 -23.35 16.74 72.01
C ALA A 2 -22.92 15.63 71.03
N PRO A 3 -22.23 15.94 69.91
CA PRO A 3 -21.82 14.92 68.96
C PRO A 3 -20.49 14.29 69.38
N LEU A 4 -20.47 12.95 69.43
CA LEU A 4 -19.26 12.15 69.59
C LEU A 4 -18.46 12.14 68.28
N TYR A 5 -17.29 12.77 68.29
CA TYR A 5 -16.31 12.68 67.21
C TYR A 5 -15.64 11.30 67.23
N ARG A 6 -15.93 10.46 66.23
CA ARG A 6 -15.23 9.20 65.97
C ARG A 6 -13.83 9.52 65.44
N ARG A 7 -12.82 9.42 66.31
CA ARG A 7 -11.41 9.56 65.95
C ARG A 7 -11.03 8.38 65.05
N SER A 8 -10.65 8.68 63.81
CA SER A 8 -10.42 7.68 62.76
C SER A 8 -9.16 6.85 63.02
N ASP A 9 -9.29 5.54 62.90
CA ASP A 9 -8.29 4.47 63.01
C ASP A 9 -7.25 4.46 61.85
N ARG A 10 -6.93 5.64 61.30
CA ARG A 10 -6.09 5.79 60.11
C ARG A 10 -4.61 5.49 60.36
N GLY A 11 -4.14 5.65 61.60
CA GLY A 11 -2.74 5.37 61.97
C GLY A 11 -2.41 3.88 61.95
N SER A 12 -3.35 3.05 62.42
CA SER A 12 -3.21 1.59 62.50
C SER A 12 -3.17 0.94 61.11
N VAL A 13 -4.04 1.41 60.21
CA VAL A 13 -4.12 0.91 58.83
C VAL A 13 -2.89 1.29 58.01
N ALA A 14 -2.39 2.53 58.14
CA ALA A 14 -1.19 2.97 57.43
C ALA A 14 0.06 2.18 57.84
N LEU A 15 0.17 1.82 59.12
CA LEU A 15 1.31 1.07 59.65
C LEU A 15 1.29 -0.40 59.19
N ILE A 16 0.11 -1.03 59.14
CA ILE A 16 -0.05 -2.41 58.62
C ILE A 16 0.28 -2.47 57.12
N VAL A 17 -0.19 -1.50 56.33
CA VAL A 17 0.09 -1.44 54.89
C VAL A 17 1.58 -1.23 54.63
N SER A 18 2.25 -0.36 55.40
CA SER A 18 3.70 -0.14 55.31
C SER A 18 4.49 -1.43 55.56
N ILE A 19 4.16 -2.18 56.61
CA ILE A 19 4.82 -3.45 56.93
C ILE A 19 4.63 -4.47 55.81
N ILE A 20 3.41 -4.59 55.27
CA ILE A 20 3.14 -5.53 54.15
C ILE A 20 3.97 -5.15 52.92
N VAL A 21 4.05 -3.87 52.56
CA VAL A 21 4.85 -3.43 51.41
C VAL A 21 6.33 -3.70 51.62
N VAL A 22 6.87 -3.44 52.82
CA VAL A 22 8.28 -3.72 53.14
C VAL A 22 8.59 -5.21 53.08
N VAL A 23 7.72 -6.06 53.64
CA VAL A 23 7.88 -7.52 53.58
C VAL A 23 7.82 -8.00 52.12
N LEU A 24 6.90 -7.47 51.33
CA LEU A 24 6.74 -7.85 49.92
C LEU A 24 7.95 -7.40 49.09
N VAL A 25 8.50 -6.22 49.34
CA VAL A 25 9.75 -5.75 48.73
C VAL A 25 10.95 -6.60 49.14
N ILE A 26 11.05 -7.01 50.41
CA ILE A 26 12.11 -7.91 50.88
C ILE A 26 11.97 -9.28 50.23
N VAL A 27 10.76 -9.84 50.13
CA VAL A 27 10.51 -11.13 49.46
C VAL A 27 10.87 -11.04 47.98
N VAL A 28 10.50 -9.96 47.29
CA VAL A 28 10.85 -9.73 45.89
C VAL A 28 12.36 -9.57 45.72
N LEU A 29 13.04 -8.84 46.61
CA LEU A 29 14.50 -8.67 46.56
C LEU A 29 15.24 -9.98 46.87
N VAL A 30 14.78 -10.75 47.85
CA VAL A 30 15.36 -12.06 48.20
C VAL A 30 15.12 -13.06 47.08
N PHE A 31 13.93 -13.10 46.48
CA PHE A 31 13.63 -13.92 45.32
C PHE A 31 14.48 -13.50 44.12
N HIS A 32 14.59 -12.20 43.84
CA HIS A 32 15.43 -11.67 42.76
C HIS A 32 16.92 -11.97 42.97
N PHE A 33 17.40 -11.94 44.22
CA PHE A 33 18.79 -12.22 44.55
C PHE A 33 19.11 -13.72 44.55
N LEU A 34 18.17 -14.57 44.96
CA LEU A 34 18.30 -16.03 44.91
C LEU A 34 18.17 -16.56 43.47
N SER A 35 17.27 -16.01 42.65
CA SER A 35 17.13 -16.41 41.23
C SER A 35 18.30 -16.00 40.35
N ARG A 36 19.21 -15.12 40.80
CA ARG A 36 20.39 -14.68 40.03
C ARG A 36 21.68 -15.43 40.35
N ARG A 37 21.72 -16.28 41.38
CA ARG A 37 22.91 -17.07 41.69
C ARG A 37 22.80 -18.43 41.02
N GLN A 38 23.48 -18.60 39.88
CA GLN A 38 23.81 -19.94 39.42
C GLN A 38 24.59 -20.66 40.52
N PRO A 39 24.32 -21.95 40.79
CA PRO A 39 25.10 -22.69 41.77
C PRO A 39 26.57 -22.66 41.38
N THR A 40 27.44 -22.61 42.39
CA THR A 40 28.90 -22.54 42.19
C THR A 40 29.44 -23.64 41.29
N GLU A 41 28.80 -24.81 41.27
CA GLU A 41 29.16 -25.95 40.43
C GLU A 41 28.90 -25.70 38.94
N VAL A 42 27.75 -25.12 38.58
CA VAL A 42 27.42 -24.75 37.19
C VAL A 42 28.39 -23.69 36.68
N LYS A 43 28.77 -22.74 37.53
CA LYS A 43 29.74 -21.70 37.19
C LYS A 43 31.13 -22.29 36.98
N ASN A 44 31.58 -23.21 37.85
CA ASN A 44 32.86 -23.89 37.66
C ASN A 44 32.87 -24.72 36.37
N PHE A 45 31.76 -25.39 36.05
CA PHE A 45 31.58 -26.09 34.78
C PHE A 45 31.67 -25.14 33.58
N GLN A 46 30.95 -24.01 33.64
CA GLN A 46 30.99 -22.97 32.62
C GLN A 46 32.41 -22.45 32.40
N ASP A 47 33.15 -22.17 33.48
CA ASP A 47 34.51 -21.63 33.41
C ASP A 47 35.47 -22.65 32.73
N LEU A 48 35.30 -23.94 33.01
CA LEU A 48 36.05 -25.01 32.34
C LEU A 48 35.70 -25.10 30.85
N VAL A 49 34.41 -25.09 30.50
CA VAL A 49 33.96 -25.13 29.09
C VAL A 49 34.44 -23.89 28.33
N MET A 50 34.37 -22.70 28.93
CA MET A 50 34.90 -21.46 28.35
C MET A 50 36.42 -21.53 28.16
N ARG A 51 37.15 -22.19 29.07
CA ARG A 51 38.59 -22.42 28.92
C ARG A 51 38.85 -23.36 27.73
N VAL A 52 38.07 -24.42 27.54
CA VAL A 52 38.16 -25.28 26.35
C VAL A 52 37.91 -24.48 25.06
N ASP A 53 36.86 -23.67 25.02
CA ASP A 53 36.54 -22.85 23.84
C ASP A 53 37.67 -21.84 23.52
N LYS A 54 38.23 -21.21 24.56
CA LYS A 54 39.38 -20.30 24.41
C LYS A 54 40.61 -21.02 23.87
N LEU A 55 40.95 -22.20 24.42
CA LEU A 55 42.09 -22.99 23.98
C LEU A 55 41.90 -23.47 22.54
N ASN A 56 40.70 -23.95 22.18
CA ASN A 56 40.33 -24.27 20.79
C ASN A 56 40.57 -23.09 19.85
N GLY A 57 40.12 -21.89 20.24
CA GLY A 57 40.34 -20.67 19.45
C GLY A 57 41.82 -20.36 19.25
N GLN A 58 42.62 -20.41 20.32
CA GLN A 58 44.07 -20.17 20.24
C GLN A 58 44.82 -21.23 19.43
N ILE A 59 44.39 -22.50 19.48
CA ILE A 59 44.93 -23.57 18.62
C ILE A 59 44.62 -23.25 17.16
N SER A 60 43.34 -23.01 16.84
CA SER A 60 42.87 -22.69 15.49
C SER A 60 43.61 -21.50 14.88
N ASP A 61 43.76 -20.40 15.63
CA ASP A 61 44.45 -19.19 15.16
C ASP A 61 45.93 -19.46 14.82
N ARG A 62 46.60 -20.27 15.64
CA ARG A 62 48.01 -20.63 15.44
C ARG A 62 48.18 -21.61 14.28
N GLU A 63 47.29 -22.59 14.15
CA GLU A 63 47.27 -23.51 13.01
C GLU A 63 47.08 -22.77 11.69
N GLN A 64 46.18 -21.79 11.64
CA GLN A 64 46.00 -20.95 10.46
C GLN A 64 47.29 -20.18 10.12
N THR A 65 47.95 -19.61 11.14
CA THR A 65 49.22 -18.89 10.96
C THR A 65 50.31 -19.82 10.42
N ILE A 66 50.42 -21.05 10.94
CA ILE A 66 51.34 -22.07 10.42
C ILE A 66 51.04 -22.35 8.94
N MET A 67 49.78 -22.59 8.57
CA MET A 67 49.40 -22.85 7.17
C MET A 67 49.75 -21.67 6.26
N GLU A 68 49.55 -20.43 6.70
CA GLU A 68 49.89 -19.22 5.95
C GLU A 68 51.41 -19.09 5.75
N LEU A 69 52.22 -19.31 6.78
CA LEU A 69 53.68 -19.26 6.70
C LEU A 69 54.25 -20.37 5.81
N VAL A 70 53.74 -21.60 5.96
CA VAL A 70 54.13 -22.74 5.14
C VAL A 70 53.77 -22.49 3.66
N ARG A 71 52.57 -21.98 3.38
CA ARG A 71 52.15 -21.61 2.03
C ARG A 71 53.07 -20.54 1.44
N LYS A 72 53.35 -19.48 2.19
CA LYS A 72 54.24 -18.39 1.76
C LYS A 72 55.66 -18.90 1.46
N TYR A 73 56.17 -19.84 2.25
CA TYR A 73 57.46 -20.47 1.99
C TYR A 73 57.42 -21.32 0.71
N ASN A 74 56.41 -22.17 0.54
CA ASN A 74 56.25 -23.04 -0.63
C ASN A 74 56.04 -22.24 -1.92
N ASP A 75 55.26 -21.16 -1.88
CA ASP A 75 55.04 -20.26 -3.03
C ASP A 75 56.34 -19.57 -3.48
N ALA A 76 57.23 -19.25 -2.52
CA ALA A 76 58.52 -18.64 -2.80
C ALA A 76 59.60 -19.66 -3.20
N ASN A 77 59.45 -20.93 -2.84
CA ASN A 77 60.42 -21.99 -3.06
C ASN A 77 59.75 -23.23 -3.69
N PRO A 78 59.25 -23.15 -4.94
CA PRO A 78 58.50 -24.25 -5.55
C PRO A 78 59.33 -25.53 -5.71
N ASP A 79 60.63 -25.41 -6.01
CA ASP A 79 61.55 -26.55 -6.14
C ASP A 79 61.91 -27.20 -4.80
N ALA A 80 61.66 -26.50 -3.70
CA ALA A 80 61.85 -26.95 -2.33
C ALA A 80 60.54 -26.88 -1.54
N ALA A 81 59.39 -27.08 -2.20
CA ALA A 81 58.13 -27.24 -1.50
C ALA A 81 58.19 -28.49 -0.60
N PHE A 82 57.49 -28.46 0.53
CA PHE A 82 57.17 -29.69 1.28
C PHE A 82 55.68 -29.93 1.24
N ASP A 83 55.33 -31.20 1.31
CA ASP A 83 53.95 -31.65 1.31
C ASP A 83 53.20 -31.11 2.52
N THR A 84 52.17 -30.34 2.24
CA THR A 84 51.24 -29.78 3.23
C THR A 84 49.96 -30.59 3.35
N THR A 85 49.79 -31.61 2.49
CA THR A 85 48.66 -32.53 2.62
C THR A 85 48.84 -33.33 3.91
N GLY A 86 47.98 -33.06 4.89
CA GLY A 86 48.05 -33.67 6.22
C GLY A 86 48.44 -32.74 7.36
N ILE A 87 48.70 -31.44 7.10
CA ILE A 87 48.59 -30.43 8.17
C ILE A 87 47.13 -30.44 8.61
N SER A 88 46.87 -31.20 9.67
CA SER A 88 45.53 -31.45 10.19
C SER A 88 45.17 -30.34 11.18
N SER A 89 43.93 -30.34 11.65
CA SER A 89 43.48 -29.52 12.78
C SER A 89 44.08 -29.97 14.14
N MET A 90 45.28 -30.57 14.12
CA MET A 90 46.03 -31.03 15.29
C MET A 90 47.51 -30.57 15.24
N GLY A 91 47.83 -29.61 14.37
CA GLY A 91 49.19 -29.13 14.13
C GLY A 91 50.02 -29.98 13.15
N LEU A 92 51.33 -29.75 13.16
CA LEU A 92 52.29 -30.52 12.37
C LEU A 92 52.46 -31.92 12.96
N SER A 93 52.50 -32.95 12.11
CA SER A 93 52.94 -34.27 12.55
C SER A 93 54.42 -34.25 12.97
N PRO A 94 54.87 -35.18 13.84
CA PRO A 94 56.28 -35.28 14.22
C PRO A 94 57.22 -35.41 13.02
N GLU A 95 56.80 -36.14 11.98
CA GLU A 95 57.56 -36.31 10.74
C GLU A 95 57.68 -35.00 9.96
N GLN A 96 56.59 -34.22 9.88
CA GLN A 96 56.60 -32.90 9.23
C GLN A 96 57.45 -31.89 10.00
N ALA A 97 57.35 -31.88 11.33
CA ALA A 97 58.20 -31.03 12.18
C ALA A 97 59.68 -31.35 11.98
N GLU A 98 60.05 -32.63 11.85
CA GLU A 98 61.43 -33.04 11.59
C GLU A 98 61.91 -32.59 10.20
N ILE A 99 61.06 -32.69 9.17
CA ILE A 99 61.37 -32.19 7.82
C ILE A 99 61.64 -30.68 7.84
N ILE A 100 60.79 -29.91 8.53
CA ILE A 100 60.96 -28.45 8.67
C ILE A 100 62.23 -28.14 9.46
N ALA A 101 62.50 -28.84 10.57
CA ALA A 101 63.71 -28.65 11.36
C ALA A 101 65.00 -28.93 10.56
N ARG A 102 65.01 -30.01 9.76
CA ARG A 102 66.12 -30.27 8.83
C ARG A 102 66.26 -29.14 7.81
N ARG A 103 65.17 -28.62 7.26
CA ARG A 103 65.21 -27.49 6.31
C ARG A 103 65.71 -26.19 6.94
N VAL A 104 65.30 -25.86 8.15
CA VAL A 104 65.83 -24.71 8.91
C VAL A 104 67.36 -24.75 8.96
N SER A 105 67.95 -25.94 9.14
CA SER A 105 69.41 -26.11 9.20
C SER A 105 70.12 -25.99 7.84
N GLN A 106 69.41 -26.20 6.73
CA GLN A 106 69.94 -26.18 5.37
C GLN A 106 69.64 -24.87 4.64
N GLU A 107 68.66 -24.10 5.11
CA GLU A 107 68.21 -22.86 4.53
C GLU A 107 69.25 -21.75 4.68
N LYS A 108 69.60 -21.12 3.55
CA LYS A 108 70.63 -20.08 3.50
C LYS A 108 70.04 -18.68 3.67
N ASP A 109 68.80 -18.48 3.24
CA ASP A 109 68.13 -17.20 3.40
C ASP A 109 67.68 -17.02 4.85
N ILE A 110 68.15 -15.95 5.48
CA ILE A 110 67.85 -15.62 6.87
C ILE A 110 66.34 -15.41 7.09
N SER A 111 65.65 -14.84 6.10
CA SER A 111 64.20 -14.58 6.14
C SER A 111 63.41 -15.88 6.07
N TYR A 112 63.73 -16.78 5.13
CA TYR A 112 63.03 -18.06 5.02
C TYR A 112 63.32 -18.97 6.21
N ARG A 113 64.57 -18.97 6.70
CA ARG A 113 64.94 -19.69 7.93
C ARG A 113 64.15 -19.18 9.14
N GLY A 114 63.95 -17.87 9.24
CA GLY A 114 63.11 -17.25 10.29
C GLY A 114 61.66 -17.71 10.22
N MET A 115 61.05 -17.72 9.04
CA MET A 115 59.67 -18.20 8.86
C MET A 115 59.52 -19.68 9.20
N LEU A 116 60.46 -20.53 8.79
CA LEU A 116 60.42 -21.96 9.13
C LEU A 116 60.64 -22.21 10.64
N GLN A 117 61.47 -21.41 11.31
CA GLN A 117 61.63 -21.47 12.76
C GLN A 117 60.34 -21.03 13.47
N GLU A 118 59.69 -19.97 13.00
CA GLU A 118 58.41 -19.50 13.53
C GLU A 118 57.33 -20.59 13.40
N VAL A 119 57.31 -21.34 12.29
CA VAL A 119 56.42 -22.50 12.12
C VAL A 119 56.65 -23.57 13.18
N LEU A 120 57.91 -23.90 13.50
CA LEU A 120 58.23 -24.87 14.57
C LEU A 120 57.81 -24.34 15.96
N ASP A 121 58.13 -23.08 16.26
CA ASP A 121 57.80 -22.46 17.54
C ASP A 121 56.28 -22.38 17.75
N LEU A 122 55.51 -22.11 16.69
CA LEU A 122 54.05 -22.12 16.72
C LEU A 122 53.50 -23.55 16.88
N SER A 123 54.15 -24.55 16.27
CA SER A 123 53.77 -25.96 16.42
C SER A 123 53.94 -26.44 17.87
N ASP A 124 55.06 -26.12 18.51
CA ASP A 124 55.30 -26.43 19.93
C ASP A 124 54.26 -25.74 20.84
N GLN A 125 53.89 -24.51 20.51
CA GLN A 125 52.82 -23.80 21.21
C GLN A 125 51.46 -24.48 21.05
N VAL A 126 51.13 -24.97 19.85
CA VAL A 126 49.90 -25.74 19.60
C VAL A 126 49.91 -27.03 20.42
N GLU A 127 51.02 -27.76 20.46
CA GLU A 127 51.12 -28.99 21.26
C GLU A 127 50.90 -28.73 22.75
N ASN A 128 51.49 -27.66 23.30
CA ASN A 128 51.28 -27.26 24.69
C ASN A 128 49.83 -26.89 24.98
N LEU A 129 49.16 -26.15 24.08
CA LEU A 129 47.74 -25.84 24.21
C LEU A 129 46.86 -27.10 24.12
N LEU A 130 47.21 -28.06 23.26
CA LEU A 130 46.50 -29.33 23.14
C LEU A 130 46.59 -30.12 24.45
N ARG A 131 47.77 -30.18 25.08
CA ARG A 131 47.95 -30.81 26.41
C ARG A 131 47.11 -30.11 27.47
N GLU A 132 47.16 -28.77 27.55
CA GLU A 132 46.34 -27.99 28.49
C GLU A 132 44.84 -28.23 28.27
N MET A 133 44.41 -28.28 27.00
CA MET A 133 43.01 -28.55 26.67
C MET A 133 42.60 -29.96 27.08
N GLN A 134 43.45 -30.97 26.88
CA GLN A 134 43.18 -32.34 27.33
C GLN A 134 43.04 -32.41 28.85
N GLU A 135 43.89 -31.69 29.62
CA GLU A 135 43.77 -31.61 31.09
C GLU A 135 42.45 -30.97 31.55
N VAL A 136 41.97 -29.96 30.83
CA VAL A 136 40.68 -29.32 31.12
C VAL A 136 39.52 -30.24 30.72
N ARG A 137 39.57 -30.85 29.53
CA ARG A 137 38.55 -31.79 29.03
C ARG A 137 38.43 -33.03 29.91
N ALA A 138 39.53 -33.52 30.50
CA ALA A 138 39.50 -34.64 31.44
C ALA A 138 38.66 -34.38 32.71
N LYS A 139 38.39 -33.11 33.02
CA LYS A 139 37.53 -32.69 34.15
C LYS A 139 36.07 -32.48 33.74
N LEU A 140 35.76 -32.59 32.45
CA LEU A 140 34.44 -32.38 31.88
C LEU A 140 33.86 -33.71 31.38
N PRO A 141 32.52 -33.87 31.40
CA PRO A 141 31.86 -34.98 30.73
C PRO A 141 32.06 -34.86 29.21
N ALA A 142 31.98 -35.99 28.49
CA ALA A 142 32.08 -35.98 27.04
C ALA A 142 31.00 -35.08 26.42
N PRO A 143 31.36 -34.16 25.51
CA PRO A 143 30.39 -33.29 24.86
C PRO A 143 29.57 -34.08 23.83
N ARG A 144 28.37 -33.58 23.55
CA ARG A 144 27.61 -34.03 22.39
C ARG A 144 28.03 -33.24 21.16
N ILE A 145 28.53 -33.95 20.15
CA ILE A 145 28.84 -33.36 18.85
C ILE A 145 27.55 -33.20 18.07
N VAL A 146 27.27 -31.97 17.63
CA VAL A 146 26.08 -31.61 16.86
C VAL A 146 26.13 -32.24 15.47
N GLN A 147 25.04 -32.90 15.10
CA GLN A 147 24.83 -33.42 13.75
C GLN A 147 23.87 -32.55 12.95
N GLN A 148 23.79 -32.80 11.63
CA GLN A 148 22.85 -32.10 10.78
C GLN A 148 21.40 -32.38 11.23
N GLY A 149 20.63 -31.32 11.48
CA GLY A 149 19.24 -31.40 11.94
C GLY A 149 19.07 -31.49 13.46
N ASP A 150 20.15 -31.49 14.24
CA ASP A 150 20.06 -31.35 15.69
C ASP A 150 19.64 -29.93 16.07
N SER A 151 18.71 -29.84 17.02
CA SER A 151 18.36 -28.60 17.69
C SER A 151 18.91 -28.62 19.12
N HIS A 152 19.24 -27.44 19.64
CA HIS A 152 19.78 -27.35 20.99
C HIS A 152 18.80 -27.89 22.04
N LEU A 153 17.50 -27.61 21.84
CA LEU A 153 16.42 -28.15 22.67
C LEU A 153 16.44 -29.68 22.69
N LYS A 154 16.49 -30.31 21.51
CA LYS A 154 16.49 -31.79 21.37
C LYS A 154 17.70 -32.40 22.08
N VAL A 155 18.88 -31.81 21.89
CA VAL A 155 20.12 -32.26 22.53
C VAL A 155 20.03 -32.20 24.06
N CYS A 156 19.49 -31.10 24.60
CA CYS A 156 19.30 -30.94 26.04
C CYS A 156 18.25 -31.91 26.60
N LEU A 157 17.14 -32.10 25.88
CA LEU A 157 16.04 -32.97 26.29
C LEU A 157 16.47 -34.43 26.34
N GLU A 158 17.18 -34.90 25.33
CA GLU A 158 17.72 -36.26 25.29
C GLU A 158 18.71 -36.49 26.45
N PHE A 159 19.58 -35.52 26.73
CA PHE A 159 20.50 -35.62 27.86
C PHE A 159 19.78 -35.71 29.22
N LEU A 160 18.76 -34.88 29.45
CA LEU A 160 18.03 -34.89 30.72
C LEU A 160 17.18 -36.15 30.90
N THR A 161 16.57 -36.65 29.83
CA THR A 161 15.80 -37.90 29.86
C THR A 161 16.70 -39.12 30.09
N GLU A 162 17.91 -39.15 29.51
CA GLU A 162 18.94 -40.16 29.82
C GLU A 162 19.36 -40.13 31.31
N LYS A 163 19.28 -38.96 31.97
CA LYS A 163 19.52 -38.80 33.42
C LYS A 163 18.31 -39.13 34.29
N GLY A 164 17.21 -39.62 33.70
CA GLY A 164 16.00 -40.02 34.41
C GLY A 164 15.06 -38.87 34.78
N VAL A 165 15.26 -37.68 34.21
CA VAL A 165 14.36 -36.53 34.39
C VAL A 165 13.15 -36.71 33.47
N THR A 166 11.93 -36.48 33.97
CA THR A 166 10.73 -36.55 33.13
C THR A 166 10.71 -35.43 32.11
N GLU A 167 10.07 -35.64 30.96
CA GLU A 167 10.00 -34.66 29.87
C GLU A 167 9.48 -33.30 30.35
N ASP A 168 8.40 -33.28 31.14
CA ASP A 168 7.83 -32.05 31.71
C ASP A 168 8.81 -31.30 32.62
N GLN A 169 9.61 -32.02 33.41
CA GLN A 169 10.61 -31.41 34.29
C GLN A 169 11.81 -30.90 33.48
N ALA A 170 12.24 -31.68 32.49
CA ALA A 170 13.33 -31.32 31.60
C ALA A 170 13.03 -30.05 30.81
N MET A 171 11.82 -29.94 30.26
CA MET A 171 11.37 -28.73 29.55
C MET A 171 11.42 -27.49 30.44
N LYS A 172 10.90 -27.57 31.67
CA LYS A 172 10.95 -26.46 32.64
C LYS A 172 12.37 -26.03 32.96
N MET A 173 13.30 -26.98 33.08
CA MET A 173 14.71 -26.69 33.33
C MET A 173 15.35 -26.04 32.10
N ILE A 174 15.07 -26.53 30.90
CA ILE A 174 15.64 -26.01 29.65
C ILE A 174 15.16 -24.59 29.37
N GLU A 175 13.88 -24.27 29.59
CA GLU A 175 13.32 -22.92 29.41
C GLU A 175 14.00 -21.87 30.29
N GLN A 176 14.56 -22.27 31.43
CA GLN A 176 15.30 -21.39 32.34
C GLN A 176 16.76 -21.20 31.92
N THR A 177 17.22 -21.89 30.87
CA THR A 177 18.59 -21.81 30.35
C THR A 177 18.66 -21.04 29.03
N ALA A 178 19.80 -20.41 28.76
CA ALA A 178 20.04 -19.69 27.52
C ALA A 178 20.38 -20.67 26.40
N LEU A 179 19.40 -21.00 25.56
CA LEU A 179 19.63 -21.81 24.36
C LEU A 179 20.21 -20.99 23.22
N THR A 180 21.25 -21.52 22.58
CA THR A 180 21.70 -21.09 21.25
C THR A 180 20.63 -21.40 20.19
N ALA A 181 20.25 -20.39 19.41
CA ALA A 181 19.18 -20.49 18.41
C ALA A 181 19.56 -21.37 17.20
N GLU A 182 20.83 -21.40 16.82
CA GLU A 182 21.33 -22.12 15.65
C GLU A 182 22.58 -22.91 16.04
N LEU A 183 22.61 -24.20 15.71
CA LEU A 183 23.75 -25.08 15.91
C LEU A 183 24.29 -25.52 14.56
N LEU A 184 25.60 -25.40 14.38
CA LEU A 184 26.27 -25.93 13.20
C LEU A 184 26.79 -27.34 13.48
N PRO A 185 26.76 -28.25 12.47
CA PRO A 185 27.42 -29.54 12.59
C PRO A 185 28.89 -29.37 13.00
N GLY A 186 29.31 -30.15 14.00
CA GLY A 186 30.65 -30.04 14.59
C GLY A 186 30.74 -29.17 15.85
N PHE A 187 29.70 -28.42 16.22
CA PHE A 187 29.62 -27.82 17.55
C PHE A 187 29.64 -28.88 18.64
N GLU A 188 30.22 -28.53 19.78
CA GLU A 188 30.25 -29.36 20.98
C GLU A 188 29.29 -28.74 22.01
N VAL A 189 28.25 -29.48 22.37
CA VAL A 189 27.28 -29.12 23.42
C VAL A 189 27.66 -29.82 24.71
N TRP A 190 27.93 -29.03 25.74
CA TRP A 190 28.33 -29.46 27.06
C TRP A 190 27.15 -29.31 28.01
N ASN A 191 26.57 -30.43 28.41
CA ASN A 191 25.45 -30.45 29.33
C ASN A 191 25.92 -30.80 30.74
N TYR A 192 25.38 -30.05 31.71
CA TYR A 192 25.56 -30.28 33.13
C TYR A 192 24.21 -30.55 33.78
N TYR A 193 24.12 -31.61 34.59
CA TYR A 193 22.97 -31.85 35.44
C TYR A 193 23.42 -32.41 36.78
N ASN A 194 23.07 -31.72 37.86
CA ASN A 194 23.25 -32.20 39.23
C ASN A 194 22.16 -31.62 40.14
N GLU A 195 21.60 -32.45 41.01
CA GLU A 195 20.63 -32.06 42.06
C GLU A 195 19.51 -31.10 41.59
N GLY A 196 18.95 -31.35 40.39
CA GLY A 196 17.86 -30.55 39.84
C GLY A 196 18.29 -29.23 39.17
N VAL A 197 19.59 -28.97 39.06
CA VAL A 197 20.13 -27.83 38.31
C VAL A 197 20.69 -28.30 36.98
N PHE A 198 20.21 -27.67 35.91
CA PHE A 198 20.65 -27.91 34.55
C PHE A 198 21.40 -26.69 33.98
N GLY A 199 22.45 -26.95 33.21
CA GLY A 199 23.16 -25.95 32.43
C GLY A 199 23.62 -26.55 31.10
N THR A 200 23.60 -25.73 30.05
CA THR A 200 24.10 -26.10 28.73
C THR A 200 25.01 -25.01 28.18
N PHE A 201 26.09 -25.42 27.53
CA PHE A 201 27.09 -24.54 26.96
C PHE A 201 27.51 -25.07 25.60
N VAL A 202 27.61 -24.19 24.60
CA VAL A 202 27.98 -24.56 23.24
C VAL A 202 29.35 -23.96 22.92
N THR A 203 30.24 -24.80 22.41
CA THR A 203 31.58 -24.41 21.96
C THR A 203 31.78 -24.76 20.49
N GLN A 204 32.77 -24.14 19.85
CA GLN A 204 32.99 -24.27 18.41
C GLN A 204 33.24 -25.72 17.94
N GLY A 205 33.91 -26.55 18.75
CA GLY A 205 34.31 -27.89 18.33
C GLY A 205 35.06 -27.87 17.00
N THR A 206 34.63 -28.68 16.02
CA THR A 206 35.22 -28.76 14.68
C THR A 206 34.53 -27.88 13.64
N ALA A 207 33.52 -27.09 14.04
CA ALA A 207 32.80 -26.23 13.11
C ALA A 207 33.64 -25.02 12.67
N LYS A 208 33.35 -24.50 11.47
CA LYS A 208 34.09 -23.37 10.87
C LYS A 208 33.89 -22.02 11.57
N LEU A 209 32.79 -21.82 12.28
CA LEU A 209 32.44 -20.55 12.91
C LEU A 209 32.11 -20.79 14.37
N SER A 210 32.62 -19.99 15.31
CA SER A 210 32.20 -20.10 16.71
C SER A 210 30.72 -19.73 16.92
N PRO A 211 30.05 -20.23 17.97
CA PRO A 211 28.66 -19.89 18.28
C PRO A 211 28.41 -18.38 18.38
N ASN A 212 29.35 -17.62 18.95
CA ASN A 212 29.27 -16.17 19.04
C ASN A 212 29.41 -15.48 17.68
N ALA A 213 30.27 -16.00 16.79
CA ALA A 213 30.40 -15.48 15.43
C ALA A 213 29.12 -15.71 14.63
N LEU A 214 28.52 -16.90 14.74
CA LEU A 214 27.24 -17.23 14.13
C LEU A 214 26.12 -16.32 14.65
N ALA A 215 25.99 -16.18 15.97
CA ALA A 215 24.98 -15.31 16.57
C ALA A 215 25.08 -13.85 16.07
N ARG A 216 26.30 -13.32 15.94
CA ARG A 216 26.54 -11.98 15.37
C ARG A 216 26.17 -11.90 13.90
N ALA A 217 26.53 -12.90 13.09
CA ALA A 217 26.20 -12.94 11.67
C ALA A 217 24.68 -13.01 11.46
N THR A 218 24.00 -13.88 12.19
CA THR A 218 22.54 -14.02 12.15
C THR A 218 21.85 -12.74 12.61
N LYS A 219 22.34 -12.09 13.69
CA LYS A 219 21.82 -10.78 14.12
C LYS A 219 21.98 -9.72 13.03
N ARG A 220 23.17 -9.59 12.43
CA ARG A 220 23.41 -8.63 11.33
C ARG A 220 22.48 -8.89 10.14
N ARG A 221 22.25 -10.16 9.80
CA ARG A 221 21.32 -10.55 8.74
C ARG A 221 19.91 -10.09 9.05
N ILE A 222 19.41 -10.39 10.26
CA ILE A 222 18.07 -9.97 10.72
C ILE A 222 17.95 -8.45 10.75
N ASP A 223 18.95 -7.74 11.27
CA ASP A 223 18.95 -6.27 11.32
C ASP A 223 18.92 -5.66 9.91
N THR A 224 19.67 -6.24 8.96
CA THR A 224 19.67 -5.81 7.55
C THR A 224 18.32 -6.08 6.90
N GLU A 225 17.76 -7.27 7.08
CA GLU A 225 16.45 -7.65 6.55
C GLU A 225 15.34 -6.75 7.11
N ARG A 226 15.38 -6.46 8.42
CA ARG A 226 14.48 -5.51 9.07
C ARG A 226 14.61 -4.12 8.47
N GLN A 227 15.82 -3.63 8.24
CA GLN A 227 16.05 -2.32 7.64
C GLN A 227 15.50 -2.24 6.21
N ASN A 228 15.71 -3.29 5.41
CA ASN A 228 15.16 -3.40 4.06
C ASN A 228 13.62 -3.39 4.08
N LEU A 229 13.01 -4.12 5.01
CA LEU A 229 11.55 -4.14 5.18
C LEU A 229 10.99 -2.77 5.60
N ILE A 230 11.69 -2.05 6.49
CA ILE A 230 11.30 -0.69 6.87
C ILE A 230 11.37 0.26 5.67
N GLN A 231 12.45 0.19 4.88
CA GLN A 231 12.60 1.00 3.68
C GLN A 231 11.51 0.69 2.65
N ALA A 232 11.24 -0.58 2.39
CA ALA A 232 10.17 -1.00 1.48
C ALA A 232 8.80 -0.52 1.95
N ARG A 233 8.53 -0.57 3.27
CA ARG A 233 7.29 -0.05 3.84
C ARG A 233 7.15 1.45 3.62
N ASN A 234 8.22 2.22 3.87
CA ASN A 234 8.20 3.68 3.69
C ASN A 234 7.95 4.05 2.21
N GLN A 235 8.60 3.38 1.28
CA GLN A 235 8.36 3.58 -0.17
C GLN A 235 6.90 3.31 -0.55
N LYS A 236 6.32 2.25 -0.01
CA LYS A 236 4.91 1.91 -0.26
C LYS A 236 3.96 2.93 0.35
N GLU A 237 4.30 3.49 1.51
CA GLU A 237 3.51 4.54 2.17
C GLU A 237 3.55 5.85 1.36
N GLU A 238 4.71 6.21 0.80
CA GLU A 238 4.84 7.35 -0.13
C GLU A 238 4.03 7.14 -1.42
N GLU A 239 4.08 5.95 -2.03
CA GLU A 239 3.30 5.60 -3.22
C GLU A 239 1.79 5.70 -2.97
N VAL A 240 1.32 5.25 -1.79
CA VAL A 240 -0.09 5.38 -1.40
C VAL A 240 -0.49 6.85 -1.28
N GLN A 241 0.33 7.68 -0.63
CA GLN A 241 0.04 9.12 -0.50
C GLN A 241 0.00 9.83 -1.86
N GLU A 242 0.89 9.48 -2.79
CA GLU A 242 0.87 10.02 -4.15
C GLU A 242 -0.41 9.62 -4.90
N LEU A 243 -0.80 8.35 -4.81
CA LEU A 243 -2.02 7.85 -5.44
C LEU A 243 -3.29 8.48 -4.83
N GLU A 244 -3.32 8.70 -3.52
CA GLU A 244 -4.40 9.40 -2.84
C GLU A 244 -4.49 10.87 -3.31
N GLY A 245 -3.35 11.57 -3.40
CA GLY A 245 -3.31 12.93 -3.95
C GLY A 245 -3.83 13.00 -5.38
N ARG A 246 -3.42 12.06 -6.24
CA ARG A 246 -3.87 12.00 -7.64
C ARG A 246 -5.35 11.63 -7.75
N ARG A 247 -5.85 10.77 -6.87
CA ARG A 247 -7.29 10.46 -6.79
C ARG A 247 -8.09 11.71 -6.45
N ASP A 248 -7.64 12.50 -5.48
CA ASP A 248 -8.34 13.72 -5.06
C ASP A 248 -8.33 14.80 -6.15
N GLU A 249 -7.23 14.93 -6.88
CA GLU A 249 -7.12 15.80 -8.07
C GLU A 249 -8.14 15.38 -9.14
N LEU A 250 -8.16 14.10 -9.51
CA LEU A 250 -9.13 13.57 -10.49
C LEU A 250 -10.59 13.76 -10.05
N LEU A 251 -10.89 13.57 -8.76
CA LEU A 251 -12.23 13.83 -8.24
C LEU A 251 -12.61 15.31 -8.31
N SER A 252 -11.63 16.21 -8.18
CA SER A 252 -11.85 17.65 -8.36
C SER A 252 -12.12 17.98 -9.83
N GLU A 253 -11.34 17.43 -10.75
CA GLU A 253 -11.56 17.59 -12.20
C GLU A 253 -12.93 17.09 -12.64
N ILE A 254 -13.35 15.91 -12.16
CA ILE A 254 -14.68 15.35 -12.45
C ILE A 254 -15.78 16.31 -12.02
N ARG A 255 -15.71 16.86 -10.80
CA ARG A 255 -16.70 17.84 -10.32
C ARG A 255 -16.74 19.10 -11.18
N MET A 256 -15.59 19.60 -11.61
CA MET A 256 -15.53 20.78 -12.48
C MET A 256 -16.16 20.50 -13.85
N LEU A 257 -15.87 19.33 -14.44
CA LEU A 257 -16.45 18.90 -15.72
C LEU A 257 -17.96 18.67 -15.63
N GLU A 258 -18.46 18.15 -14.50
CA GLU A 258 -19.90 18.00 -14.26
C GLU A 258 -20.60 19.36 -14.24
N VAL A 259 -20.04 20.35 -13.54
CA VAL A 259 -20.55 21.73 -13.52
C VAL A 259 -20.52 22.36 -14.91
N GLU A 260 -19.43 22.20 -15.66
CA GLU A 260 -19.32 22.71 -17.03
C GLU A 260 -20.35 22.04 -17.96
N ARG A 261 -20.57 20.74 -17.82
CA ARG A 261 -21.59 20.00 -18.59
C ARG A 261 -22.98 20.52 -18.29
N GLU A 262 -23.31 20.76 -17.02
CA GLU A 262 -24.62 21.32 -16.62
C GLU A 262 -24.84 22.70 -17.23
N GLN A 263 -23.85 23.59 -17.13
CA GLN A 263 -23.90 24.93 -17.72
C GLN A 263 -24.06 24.88 -19.24
N MET A 264 -23.34 23.98 -19.91
CA MET A 264 -23.44 23.82 -21.36
C MET A 264 -24.81 23.28 -21.79
N MET A 265 -25.40 22.34 -21.04
CA MET A 265 -26.75 21.86 -21.32
C MET A 265 -27.81 22.95 -21.11
N GLU A 266 -27.66 23.79 -20.09
CA GLU A 266 -28.53 24.95 -19.88
C GLU A 266 -28.44 25.93 -21.06
N GLN A 267 -27.22 26.27 -21.50
CA GLN A 267 -27.00 27.12 -22.68
C GLN A 267 -27.57 26.51 -23.96
N MET A 268 -27.40 25.20 -24.17
CA MET A 268 -27.98 24.51 -25.33
C MET A 268 -29.50 24.56 -25.32
N THR A 269 -30.12 24.38 -24.15
CA THR A 269 -31.58 24.46 -24.00
C THR A 269 -32.07 25.87 -24.29
N GLU A 270 -31.42 26.89 -23.72
CA GLU A 270 -31.75 28.29 -23.99
C GLU A 270 -31.59 28.65 -25.48
N MET A 271 -30.52 28.18 -26.13
CA MET A 271 -30.34 28.40 -27.57
C MET A 271 -31.39 27.67 -28.40
N ALA A 272 -31.77 26.44 -28.02
CA ALA A 272 -32.83 25.69 -28.69
C ALA A 272 -34.17 26.43 -28.60
N ASP A 273 -34.54 26.92 -27.41
CA ASP A 273 -35.77 27.67 -27.17
C ASP A 273 -35.77 28.99 -27.96
N ARG A 274 -34.66 29.72 -27.96
CA ARG A 274 -34.51 30.95 -28.77
C ARG A 274 -34.64 30.66 -30.26
N ASN A 275 -34.01 29.60 -30.74
CA ASN A 275 -34.10 29.19 -32.14
C ASN A 275 -35.52 28.77 -32.50
N GLU A 276 -36.22 28.05 -31.63
CA GLU A 276 -37.62 27.68 -31.84
C GLU A 276 -38.53 28.91 -31.87
N GLY A 277 -38.32 29.86 -30.95
CA GLY A 277 -39.04 31.14 -30.90
C GLY A 277 -38.84 31.97 -32.17
N LEU A 278 -37.59 32.15 -32.61
CA LEU A 278 -37.27 32.83 -33.86
C LEU A 278 -37.88 32.10 -35.07
N ALA A 279 -37.78 30.77 -35.11
CA ALA A 279 -38.39 29.99 -36.18
C ALA A 279 -39.91 30.17 -36.18
N LYS A 280 -40.58 30.19 -35.03
CA LYS A 280 -42.02 30.47 -34.94
C LYS A 280 -42.35 31.86 -35.46
N GLU A 281 -41.63 32.89 -35.01
CA GLU A 281 -41.84 34.27 -35.45
C GLU A 281 -41.68 34.40 -36.97
N LEU A 282 -40.57 33.89 -37.53
CA LEU A 282 -40.30 33.93 -38.97
C LEU A 282 -41.32 33.14 -39.80
N ASN A 283 -42.01 32.16 -39.22
CA ASN A 283 -43.00 31.34 -39.90
C ASN A 283 -44.45 31.70 -39.57
N THR A 284 -44.68 32.76 -38.80
CA THR A 284 -46.03 33.20 -38.43
C THR A 284 -46.61 34.12 -39.49
N VAL A 285 -47.88 33.91 -39.83
CA VAL A 285 -48.71 34.90 -40.54
C VAL A 285 -49.63 35.59 -39.56
N HIS A 286 -49.72 36.92 -39.68
CA HIS A 286 -50.61 37.74 -38.88
C HIS A 286 -51.87 38.02 -39.69
N TYR A 287 -53.04 37.72 -39.16
CA TYR A 287 -54.28 37.91 -39.90
C TYR A 287 -55.41 38.45 -39.03
N VAL A 288 -56.33 39.20 -39.64
CA VAL A 288 -57.62 39.56 -39.02
C VAL A 288 -58.74 39.15 -39.95
N VAL A 289 -59.79 38.58 -39.37
CA VAL A 289 -61.02 38.21 -40.08
C VAL A 289 -62.11 39.13 -39.61
N ASN A 290 -62.77 39.81 -40.54
CA ASN A 290 -63.95 40.61 -40.22
C ASN A 290 -64.83 40.80 -41.46
N THR A 291 -66.00 41.39 -41.29
CA THR A 291 -66.91 41.71 -42.39
C THR A 291 -66.32 42.78 -43.31
N PHE A 292 -66.72 42.79 -44.58
CA PHE A 292 -66.33 43.85 -45.53
C PHE A 292 -66.62 45.25 -44.99
N ARG A 293 -67.76 45.42 -44.32
CA ARG A 293 -68.19 46.71 -43.77
C ARG A 293 -67.24 47.19 -42.68
N GLU A 294 -66.82 46.31 -41.79
CA GLU A 294 -65.94 46.65 -40.68
C GLU A 294 -64.50 46.92 -41.12
N LEU A 295 -63.93 46.05 -41.96
CA LEU A 295 -62.57 46.27 -42.50
C LEU A 295 -62.50 47.56 -43.34
N SER A 296 -63.60 47.90 -44.03
CA SER A 296 -63.68 49.16 -44.76
C SER A 296 -63.79 50.37 -43.84
N ARG A 297 -64.57 50.26 -42.75
CA ARG A 297 -64.69 51.31 -41.71
C ARG A 297 -63.35 51.55 -41.00
N GLN A 298 -62.59 50.49 -40.74
CA GLN A 298 -61.23 50.56 -40.17
C GLN A 298 -60.19 51.12 -41.16
N GLY A 299 -60.56 51.25 -42.43
CA GLY A 299 -59.66 51.77 -43.47
C GLY A 299 -58.60 50.77 -43.92
N VAL A 300 -58.76 49.48 -43.59
CA VAL A 300 -57.88 48.38 -44.03
C VAL A 300 -58.13 48.06 -45.51
N ILE A 301 -59.41 48.09 -45.92
CA ILE A 301 -59.83 47.89 -47.32
C ILE A 301 -60.64 49.08 -47.86
N GLY A 302 -60.51 49.36 -49.15
CA GLY A 302 -61.26 50.41 -49.85
C GLY A 302 -62.55 49.88 -50.47
N ARG A 303 -63.65 50.66 -50.37
CA ARG A 303 -64.91 50.35 -51.07
C ARG A 303 -64.68 50.35 -52.59
N PRO A 304 -65.30 49.43 -53.34
CA PRO A 304 -65.13 49.36 -54.79
C PRO A 304 -65.77 50.60 -55.45
N ALA A 305 -64.97 51.46 -56.09
CA ALA A 305 -65.46 52.56 -56.91
C ALA A 305 -65.92 52.07 -58.29
N VAL A 306 -65.23 51.07 -58.85
CA VAL A 306 -65.59 50.34 -60.08
C VAL A 306 -65.10 48.88 -59.95
N GLY A 307 -66.00 47.97 -59.55
CA GLY A 307 -65.86 46.52 -59.74
C GLY A 307 -64.95 45.72 -58.79
N LYS A 308 -63.96 46.29 -58.10
CA LYS A 308 -63.04 45.50 -57.24
C LYS A 308 -62.71 46.19 -55.91
N TRP A 309 -62.76 45.41 -54.82
CA TRP A 309 -62.24 45.81 -53.51
C TRP A 309 -60.72 45.90 -53.56
N ALA A 310 -60.14 46.93 -52.94
CA ALA A 310 -58.70 47.17 -52.93
C ALA A 310 -58.13 47.19 -51.50
N THR A 311 -56.87 46.79 -51.34
CA THR A 311 -56.13 47.00 -50.09
C THR A 311 -55.83 48.49 -49.93
N LYS A 312 -56.09 49.06 -48.75
CA LYS A 312 -55.77 50.46 -48.46
C LYS A 312 -54.56 50.55 -47.54
N ASP A 313 -54.70 50.17 -46.28
CA ASP A 313 -53.63 50.20 -45.30
C ASP A 313 -53.72 48.99 -44.38
N ILE A 314 -52.92 47.96 -44.68
CA ILE A 314 -52.86 46.73 -43.90
C ILE A 314 -52.18 46.94 -42.53
N GLY A 315 -51.46 48.06 -42.35
CA GLY A 315 -50.80 48.41 -41.09
C GLY A 315 -51.77 48.83 -39.99
N LYS A 316 -53.00 49.22 -40.36
CA LYS A 316 -54.09 49.60 -39.43
C LYS A 316 -54.79 48.42 -38.77
N ILE A 317 -54.37 47.20 -39.07
CA ILE A 317 -54.87 46.02 -38.40
C ILE A 317 -54.43 46.07 -36.93
N GLU A 318 -55.42 46.22 -36.05
CA GLU A 318 -55.22 46.13 -34.60
C GLU A 318 -55.44 44.68 -34.14
N ASN A 319 -54.58 44.22 -33.22
CA ASN A 319 -54.67 42.89 -32.58
C ASN A 319 -54.85 41.71 -33.56
N PRO A 320 -53.94 41.51 -34.53
CA PRO A 320 -54.05 40.39 -35.44
C PRO A 320 -53.90 39.04 -34.73
N SER A 321 -54.74 38.09 -35.13
CA SER A 321 -54.53 36.67 -34.84
C SER A 321 -53.23 36.20 -35.50
N GLN A 322 -52.60 35.20 -34.89
CA GLN A 322 -51.32 34.65 -35.33
C GLN A 322 -51.52 33.18 -35.69
N LEU A 323 -50.94 32.77 -36.83
CA LEU A 323 -50.93 31.38 -37.26
C LEU A 323 -49.50 30.98 -37.63
N ASP A 324 -48.95 29.99 -36.93
CA ASP A 324 -47.65 29.38 -37.28
C ASP A 324 -47.85 28.41 -38.46
N LEU A 325 -47.31 28.80 -39.62
CA LEU A 325 -47.48 28.08 -40.88
C LEU A 325 -46.74 26.73 -40.92
N ARG A 326 -45.90 26.43 -39.92
CA ARG A 326 -45.26 25.11 -39.76
C ARG A 326 -46.23 24.07 -39.20
N SER A 327 -47.12 24.48 -38.30
CA SER A 327 -48.07 23.59 -37.64
C SER A 327 -49.43 23.57 -38.33
N GLU A 328 -49.89 24.72 -38.83
CA GLU A 328 -51.22 24.84 -39.43
C GLU A 328 -51.17 25.76 -40.66
N GLN A 329 -51.64 25.24 -41.79
CA GLN A 329 -51.59 25.93 -43.09
C GLN A 329 -52.97 26.39 -43.53
N GLN A 330 -53.90 26.55 -42.59
CA GLN A 330 -55.26 26.94 -42.90
C GLN A 330 -55.85 27.85 -41.82
N ILE A 331 -56.77 28.71 -42.25
CA ILE A 331 -57.59 29.53 -41.36
C ILE A 331 -59.03 29.05 -41.52
N THR A 332 -59.63 28.58 -40.43
CA THR A 332 -61.03 28.15 -40.41
C THR A 332 -61.91 29.24 -39.80
N LEU A 333 -63.02 29.52 -40.47
CA LEU A 333 -63.94 30.62 -40.16
C LEU A 333 -65.36 30.06 -40.03
N THR A 334 -66.16 30.66 -39.16
CA THR A 334 -67.59 30.34 -39.01
C THR A 334 -68.43 31.60 -39.13
N ALA A 335 -69.61 31.48 -39.76
CA ALA A 335 -70.52 32.60 -39.96
C ALA A 335 -70.94 33.22 -38.62
N ALA A 336 -71.24 32.36 -37.63
CA ALA A 336 -71.65 32.74 -36.29
C ALA A 336 -70.60 33.59 -35.56
N ALA A 337 -69.31 33.26 -35.69
CA ALA A 337 -68.23 34.03 -35.06
C ALA A 337 -68.11 35.47 -35.60
N LEU A 338 -68.63 35.72 -36.81
CA LEU A 338 -68.64 37.03 -37.46
C LEU A 338 -70.01 37.72 -37.38
N GLY A 339 -70.98 37.14 -36.66
CA GLY A 339 -72.35 37.66 -36.58
C GLY A 339 -73.13 37.57 -37.90
N LEU A 340 -72.72 36.69 -38.82
CA LEU A 340 -73.33 36.50 -40.13
C LEU A 340 -74.25 35.27 -40.12
N GLY A 341 -75.35 35.32 -40.87
CA GLY A 341 -76.26 34.18 -41.03
C GLY A 341 -75.74 33.11 -42.00
N LYS A 342 -74.97 33.51 -43.02
CA LYS A 342 -74.33 32.64 -44.02
C LYS A 342 -73.09 33.35 -44.57
N ILE A 343 -72.06 32.59 -44.95
CA ILE A 343 -70.88 33.05 -45.67
C ILE A 343 -71.14 32.91 -47.17
N SER A 344 -71.24 34.03 -47.87
CA SER A 344 -71.44 34.07 -49.32
C SER A 344 -70.14 34.28 -50.08
N LYS A 345 -69.21 35.05 -49.50
CA LYS A 345 -67.97 35.44 -50.17
C LYS A 345 -66.85 35.70 -49.16
N ILE A 346 -65.64 35.30 -49.53
CA ILE A 346 -64.42 35.59 -48.77
C ILE A 346 -63.38 36.17 -49.72
N LEU A 347 -62.74 37.26 -49.32
CA LEU A 347 -61.60 37.83 -50.02
C LEU A 347 -60.43 38.02 -49.05
N LEU A 348 -59.26 37.54 -49.46
CA LEU A 348 -58.01 37.76 -48.76
C LEU A 348 -57.32 39.02 -49.32
N PHE A 349 -56.77 39.83 -48.42
CA PHE A 349 -55.99 41.02 -48.70
C PHE A 349 -54.62 40.89 -48.02
N PRO A 350 -53.52 41.36 -48.63
CA PRO A 350 -53.48 42.12 -49.88
C PRO A 350 -53.89 41.35 -51.13
N ARG A 351 -54.49 42.05 -52.12
CA ARG A 351 -54.94 41.43 -53.38
C ARG A 351 -53.79 41.01 -54.31
N SER A 352 -52.54 41.21 -53.89
CA SER A 352 -51.36 40.65 -54.54
C SER A 352 -51.29 39.12 -54.42
N PHE A 353 -52.02 38.55 -53.45
CA PHE A 353 -52.14 37.11 -53.33
C PHE A 353 -53.24 36.56 -54.25
N GLU A 354 -52.95 35.48 -54.97
CA GLU A 354 -53.84 34.89 -55.99
C GLU A 354 -54.58 33.65 -55.47
N ASP A 355 -55.92 33.71 -55.49
CA ASP A 355 -56.79 32.56 -55.18
C ASP A 355 -56.66 31.46 -56.24
N GLY A 356 -56.60 30.21 -55.80
CA GLY A 356 -56.36 29.03 -56.62
C GLY A 356 -54.88 28.72 -56.89
N LYS A 357 -53.97 29.63 -56.55
CA LYS A 357 -52.51 29.47 -56.78
C LYS A 357 -51.71 29.56 -55.48
N GLU A 358 -51.88 30.64 -54.73
CA GLU A 358 -51.10 30.90 -53.51
C GLU A 358 -51.91 30.57 -52.26
N TYR A 359 -53.22 30.81 -52.32
CA TYR A 359 -54.18 30.34 -51.33
C TYR A 359 -55.43 29.79 -52.04
N ARG A 360 -56.27 29.05 -51.32
CA ARG A 360 -57.57 28.58 -51.82
C ARG A 360 -58.63 28.78 -50.76
N VAL A 361 -59.77 29.34 -51.16
CA VAL A 361 -60.95 29.42 -50.29
C VAL A 361 -61.87 28.23 -50.56
N VAL A 362 -62.28 27.54 -49.51
CA VAL A 362 -63.30 26.48 -49.55
C VAL A 362 -64.45 26.90 -48.62
N ILE A 363 -65.64 27.09 -49.16
CA ILE A 363 -66.86 27.41 -48.39
C ILE A 363 -67.67 26.12 -48.28
N SER A 364 -68.15 25.78 -47.09
CA SER A 364 -68.99 24.59 -46.88
C SER A 364 -70.34 24.71 -47.58
N GLU A 365 -70.95 23.58 -47.93
CA GLU A 365 -72.22 23.56 -48.68
C GLU A 365 -73.37 24.27 -47.95
N ASP A 366 -73.39 24.16 -46.61
CA ASP A 366 -74.34 24.86 -45.73
C ASP A 366 -74.08 26.37 -45.58
N ARG A 367 -72.95 26.85 -46.12
CA ARG A 367 -72.42 28.22 -46.01
C ARG A 367 -72.26 28.69 -44.56
N GLN A 368 -72.14 27.79 -43.59
CA GLN A 368 -71.93 28.15 -42.19
C GLN A 368 -70.45 28.23 -41.83
N SER A 369 -69.56 27.64 -42.63
CA SER A 369 -68.13 27.63 -42.40
C SER A 369 -67.35 27.86 -43.69
N ALA A 370 -66.11 28.30 -43.54
CA ALA A 370 -65.18 28.37 -44.65
C ALA A 370 -63.75 28.22 -44.17
N THR A 371 -62.93 27.63 -45.03
CA THR A 371 -61.51 27.42 -44.77
C THR A 371 -60.69 28.08 -45.85
N ILE A 372 -59.71 28.88 -45.45
CA ILE A 372 -58.67 29.40 -46.32
C ILE A 372 -57.47 28.50 -46.15
N VAL A 373 -57.04 27.83 -47.22
CA VAL A 373 -55.87 26.94 -47.21
C VAL A 373 -54.72 27.65 -47.93
N PHE A 374 -53.59 27.80 -47.26
CA PHE A 374 -52.36 28.35 -47.85
C PHE A 374 -51.69 27.27 -48.71
N GLN A 375 -51.65 27.47 -50.02
CA GLN A 375 -51.03 26.53 -50.97
C GLN A 375 -49.52 26.75 -51.08
N GLN A 376 -49.06 27.99 -50.84
CA GLN A 376 -47.65 28.36 -50.80
C GLN A 376 -47.32 29.11 -49.50
N PRO A 377 -47.27 28.41 -48.34
CA PRO A 377 -47.14 29.02 -47.01
C PRO A 377 -45.93 29.95 -46.89
N GLU A 378 -44.82 29.60 -47.55
CA GLU A 378 -43.59 30.38 -47.67
C GLU A 378 -43.81 31.86 -48.03
N ARG A 379 -44.82 32.16 -48.87
CA ARG A 379 -45.11 33.53 -49.33
C ARG A 379 -45.91 34.36 -48.32
N PHE A 380 -46.47 33.71 -47.30
CA PHE A 380 -47.28 34.33 -46.26
C PHE A 380 -46.52 34.50 -44.94
N ARG A 381 -45.28 34.00 -44.85
CA ARG A 381 -44.39 34.20 -43.69
C ARG A 381 -44.21 35.69 -43.40
N LEU A 382 -44.39 36.10 -42.14
CA LEU A 382 -44.35 37.49 -41.67
C LEU A 382 -45.38 38.44 -42.34
N ALA A 383 -46.26 37.92 -43.19
CA ALA A 383 -47.25 38.74 -43.87
C ALA A 383 -48.36 39.16 -42.89
N LYS A 384 -48.89 40.37 -43.11
CA LYS A 384 -50.13 40.83 -42.48
C LYS A 384 -51.27 40.68 -43.48
N LEU A 385 -52.33 39.98 -43.08
CA LEU A 385 -53.46 39.65 -43.92
C LEU A 385 -54.76 40.18 -43.33
N ALA A 386 -55.66 40.61 -44.20
CA ALA A 386 -57.05 40.87 -43.82
C ALA A 386 -57.95 39.94 -44.64
N VAL A 387 -58.81 39.23 -43.94
CA VAL A 387 -59.79 38.33 -44.52
C VAL A 387 -61.15 38.99 -44.39
N ALA A 388 -61.67 39.46 -45.52
CA ALA A 388 -62.98 40.08 -45.58
C ALA A 388 -64.04 39.05 -45.93
N VAL A 389 -65.10 39.00 -45.14
CA VAL A 389 -66.21 38.04 -45.27
C VAL A 389 -67.53 38.79 -45.51
N ASP A 390 -68.37 38.27 -46.40
CA ASP A 390 -69.73 38.76 -46.70
C ASP A 390 -70.78 37.67 -46.48
#